data_AF-A0A520NGX5-F1
#
_entry.id   AF-A0A520NGX5-F1
#
_cell.length_a   1.000
_cell.length_b   1.000
_cell.length_c   1.000
_cell.angle_alpha   90.00
_cell.angle_beta   90.00
_cell.angle_gamma   90.00
#
_symmetry.space_group_name_H-M   'P 1'
#
loop_
_entity.id
_entity.type
_entity.pdbx_description
1 polymer ?
#
loop_
_entity_poly.entity_id
_entity_poly.type
_entity_poly.pdbx_seq_one_letter_code
_entity_poly.pdbx_strand_id
1 'polypeptide(L)'
;MNFQPLFGSYHPIAIHASAATLAIGLGGAQFVLPKGTSLHRCLGYVWVTLMASVAITGLFIHEILMISAFSPIHLLSLLVLVTLVWAVRAAKNALVSRQRTAMIMLYIFGLLLAGACSFPPVRVFHVVFTG
;
A
#
# COMPACT_ATOMS: atom_id res chain seq x y z
N MET A 1 14.02 13.38 -19.18
CA MET A 1 13.39 12.49 -18.17
C MET A 1 13.39 11.08 -18.75
N ASN A 2 14.18 10.17 -18.17
CA ASN A 2 14.37 8.83 -18.74
C ASN A 2 13.53 7.82 -17.93
N PHE A 3 12.36 7.45 -18.45
CA PHE A 3 11.41 6.54 -17.79
C PHE A 3 11.75 5.05 -17.99
N GLN A 4 12.88 4.76 -18.64
CA GLN A 4 13.34 3.41 -18.96
C GLN A 4 13.43 2.44 -17.75
N PRO A 5 13.79 2.88 -16.53
CA PRO A 5 13.82 1.97 -15.36
C PRO A 5 12.43 1.48 -14.92
N LEU A 6 11.36 2.23 -15.21
CA LEU A 6 9.98 1.86 -14.86
C LEU A 6 9.41 0.77 -15.78
N PHE A 7 9.86 0.72 -17.04
CA PHE A 7 9.37 -0.22 -18.05
C PHE A 7 10.33 -1.40 -18.31
N GLY A 8 11.57 -1.32 -17.81
CA GLY A 8 12.57 -2.39 -17.91
C GLY A 8 12.68 -3.30 -16.67
N SER A 9 11.95 -2.99 -15.59
CA SER A 9 11.94 -3.81 -14.38
C SER A 9 10.98 -4.99 -14.54
N TYR A 10 11.51 -6.21 -14.46
CA TYR A 10 10.72 -7.44 -14.41
C TYR A 10 9.67 -7.35 -13.30
N HIS A 11 8.44 -7.79 -13.58
CA HIS A 11 7.29 -7.81 -12.66
C HIS A 11 7.73 -8.32 -11.27
N PRO A 12 7.51 -7.57 -10.16
CA PRO A 12 6.21 -6.98 -9.76
C PRO A 12 6.23 -5.47 -9.39
N ILE A 13 7.37 -4.77 -9.53
CA ILE A 13 7.60 -3.43 -8.93
C ILE A 13 6.67 -2.34 -9.51
N ALA A 14 6.49 -2.27 -10.83
CA ALA A 14 5.65 -1.25 -11.46
C ALA A 14 4.16 -1.34 -11.07
N ILE A 15 3.65 -2.57 -10.95
CA ILE A 15 2.27 -2.84 -10.50
C ILE A 15 2.12 -2.43 -9.04
N HIS A 16 3.09 -2.78 -8.20
CA HIS A 16 3.10 -2.39 -6.79
C HIS A 16 3.06 -0.87 -6.63
N ALA A 17 3.96 -0.15 -7.31
CA ALA A 17 4.09 1.29 -7.21
C ALA A 17 2.82 2.01 -7.69
N SER A 18 2.28 1.63 -8.85
CA SER A 18 1.05 2.22 -9.40
C SER A 18 -0.16 1.96 -8.49
N ALA A 19 -0.33 0.74 -7.98
CA ALA A 19 -1.39 0.41 -7.05
C ALA A 19 -1.27 1.20 -5.73
N ALA A 20 -0.06 1.36 -5.21
CA ALA A 20 0.20 2.13 -4.00
C ALA A 20 -0.13 3.61 -4.18
N THR A 21 0.27 4.24 -5.30
CA THR A 21 -0.06 5.64 -5.61
C THR A 21 -1.58 5.86 -5.69
N LEU A 22 -2.30 4.96 -6.36
CA LEU A 22 -3.76 5.03 -6.44
C LEU A 22 -4.41 4.83 -5.06
N ALA A 23 -3.90 3.90 -4.25
CA ALA A 23 -4.39 3.66 -2.89
C ALA A 23 -4.20 4.88 -1.98
N ILE A 24 -3.11 5.64 -2.13
CA ILE A 24 -2.88 6.89 -1.38
C ILE A 24 -3.96 7.91 -1.74
N GLY A 25 -4.16 8.16 -3.05
CA GLY A 25 -5.16 9.12 -3.52
C GLY A 25 -6.58 8.75 -3.08
N LEU A 26 -6.99 7.50 -3.27
CA LEU A 26 -8.33 7.03 -2.90
C LEU A 26 -8.55 6.99 -1.38
N GLY A 27 -7.53 6.60 -0.61
CA GLY A 27 -7.60 6.59 0.84
C GLY A 27 -7.72 8.01 1.40
N GLY A 28 -6.96 8.96 0.86
CA GLY A 28 -7.10 10.39 1.15
C GLY A 28 -8.51 10.91 0.87
N ALA A 29 -9.05 10.60 -0.31
CA ALA A 29 -10.41 10.99 -0.70
C ALA A 29 -11.48 10.40 0.23
N GLN A 30 -11.30 9.15 0.70
CA GLN A 30 -12.25 8.51 1.62
C GLN A 30 -12.40 9.25 2.96
N PHE A 31 -11.38 9.98 3.43
CA PHE A 31 -11.49 10.76 4.67
C PHE A 31 -12.39 11.98 4.56
N VAL A 32 -12.50 12.55 3.36
CA VAL A 32 -13.30 13.75 3.08
C VAL A 32 -14.74 13.40 2.72
N LEU A 33 -14.96 12.19 2.17
CA LEU A 33 -16.28 11.77 1.72
C LEU A 33 -17.26 11.48 2.87
N PRO A 34 -18.56 11.83 2.71
CA PRO A 34 -19.58 11.52 3.69
C PRO A 34 -19.68 10.02 3.95
N LYS A 35 -19.45 9.62 5.20
CA LYS A 35 -19.50 8.22 5.64
C LYS A 35 -20.91 7.67 5.47
N GLY A 36 -21.01 6.38 5.12
CA GLY A 36 -22.29 5.69 4.99
C GLY A 36 -22.96 5.79 3.62
N THR A 37 -22.49 6.68 2.74
CA THR A 37 -22.96 6.77 1.35
C THR A 37 -22.54 5.54 0.51
N SER A 38 -23.29 5.25 -0.55
CA SER A 38 -22.93 4.22 -1.53
C SER A 38 -21.56 4.48 -2.16
N LEU A 39 -21.25 5.75 -2.44
CA LEU A 39 -19.95 6.18 -2.96
C LEU A 39 -18.80 5.86 -1.98
N HIS A 40 -18.95 6.20 -0.69
CA HIS A 40 -17.95 5.89 0.32
C HIS A 40 -17.69 4.38 0.44
N ARG A 41 -18.75 3.55 0.32
CA ARG A 41 -18.62 2.09 0.33
C ARG A 41 -17.93 1.56 -0.92
N CYS A 42 -18.33 2.03 -2.10
CA CYS A 42 -17.72 1.63 -3.38
C CYS A 42 -16.22 1.93 -3.39
N LEU A 43 -15.84 3.15 -3.04
CA LEU A 43 -14.42 3.54 -2.96
C LEU A 43 -13.66 2.76 -1.89
N GLY A 44 -14.32 2.39 -0.79
CA GLY A 44 -13.73 1.50 0.21
C GLY A 44 -13.38 0.11 -0.34
N TYR A 45 -14.25 -0.49 -1.17
CA TYR A 45 -13.96 -1.78 -1.80
C TYR A 45 -12.84 -1.68 -2.84
N VAL A 46 -12.82 -0.60 -3.63
CA VAL A 46 -11.73 -0.33 -4.58
C VAL A 46 -10.41 -0.19 -3.82
N TRP A 47 -10.40 0.60 -2.75
CA TRP A 47 -9.22 0.79 -1.91
C TRP A 47 -8.71 -0.52 -1.28
N VAL A 48 -9.61 -1.36 -0.76
CA VAL A 48 -9.27 -2.69 -0.24
C VAL A 48 -8.61 -3.56 -1.32
N THR A 49 -9.11 -3.51 -2.54
CA THR A 49 -8.57 -4.28 -3.68
C THR A 49 -7.17 -3.78 -4.07
N LEU A 50 -6.96 -2.46 -4.07
CA LEU A 50 -5.66 -1.87 -4.32
C LEU A 50 -4.65 -2.25 -3.22
N MET A 51 -5.05 -2.15 -1.94
CA MET A 51 -4.17 -2.54 -0.82
C MET A 51 -3.82 -4.03 -0.84
N ALA A 52 -4.76 -4.89 -1.23
CA ALA A 52 -4.47 -6.31 -1.44
C ALA A 52 -3.45 -6.51 -2.56
N SER A 53 -3.60 -5.78 -3.68
CA SER A 53 -2.66 -5.84 -4.81
C SER A 53 -1.26 -5.37 -4.40
N VAL A 54 -1.16 -4.27 -3.65
CA VAL A 54 0.10 -3.76 -3.08
C VAL A 54 0.75 -4.81 -2.18
N ALA A 55 0.02 -5.39 -1.24
CA ALA A 55 0.58 -6.39 -0.33
C ALA A 55 0.99 -7.68 -1.06
N ILE A 56 0.17 -8.19 -1.99
CA ILE A 56 0.49 -9.40 -2.77
C ILE A 56 1.75 -9.18 -3.59
N THR A 57 1.81 -8.09 -4.37
CA THR A 57 3.00 -7.77 -5.17
C THR A 57 4.23 -7.52 -4.31
N GLY A 58 4.07 -6.92 -3.13
CA GLY A 58 5.14 -6.68 -2.15
C GLY A 58 5.78 -7.97 -1.62
N LEU A 59 5.02 -9.07 -1.53
CA LEU A 59 5.56 -10.40 -1.18
C LEU A 59 6.52 -10.96 -2.24
N PHE A 60 6.48 -10.45 -3.47
CA PHE A 60 7.36 -10.88 -4.55
C PHE A 60 8.55 -9.93 -4.77
N ILE A 61 8.62 -8.80 -4.06
CA ILE A 61 9.74 -7.85 -4.12
C ILE A 61 10.81 -8.26 -3.12
N HIS A 62 11.92 -8.82 -3.61
CA HIS A 62 12.99 -9.42 -2.79
C HIS A 62 14.24 -8.54 -2.66
N GLU A 63 14.20 -7.25 -3.00
CA GLU A 63 15.43 -6.44 -3.16
C GLU A 63 16.24 -6.18 -1.87
N ILE A 64 15.66 -6.34 -0.68
CA ILE A 64 16.38 -6.16 0.59
C ILE A 64 16.87 -7.51 1.12
N LEU A 65 17.94 -8.05 0.51
CA LEU A 65 18.67 -9.19 1.06
C LEU A 65 19.64 -8.71 2.15
N MET A 66 19.14 -8.39 3.35
CA MET A 66 20.03 -8.03 4.47
C MET A 66 20.28 -9.18 5.44
N ILE A 67 19.31 -10.02 5.82
CA ILE A 67 19.53 -11.21 6.66
C ILE A 67 18.35 -12.18 6.43
N SER A 68 18.63 -13.41 5.98
CA SER A 68 17.64 -14.50 5.80
C SER A 68 16.60 -14.27 4.68
N ALA A 69 15.98 -15.34 4.17
CA ALA A 69 15.05 -15.38 3.04
C ALA A 69 13.73 -14.56 3.22
N PHE A 70 13.63 -13.69 4.23
CA PHE A 70 12.47 -12.86 4.55
C PHE A 70 12.89 -11.44 4.96
N SER A 71 12.54 -10.45 4.15
CA SER A 71 12.66 -9.02 4.49
C SER A 71 11.47 -8.54 5.36
N PRO A 72 11.63 -7.50 6.20
CA PRO A 72 10.52 -6.86 6.95
C PRO A 72 9.29 -6.52 6.09
N ILE A 73 9.49 -6.26 4.80
CA ILE A 73 8.42 -5.97 3.83
C ILE A 73 7.47 -7.17 3.68
N HIS A 74 7.95 -8.41 3.80
CA HIS A 74 7.13 -9.61 3.69
C HIS A 74 6.22 -9.76 4.91
N LEU A 75 6.76 -9.54 6.11
CA LEU A 75 5.98 -9.56 7.34
C LEU A 75 4.91 -8.47 7.33
N LEU A 76 5.27 -7.27 6.87
CA LEU A 76 4.32 -6.17 6.72
C LEU A 76 3.23 -6.51 5.70
N SER A 77 3.58 -7.10 4.57
CA SER A 77 2.62 -7.50 3.53
C SER A 77 1.62 -8.54 4.05
N LEU A 78 2.09 -9.55 4.79
CA LEU A 78 1.21 -10.53 5.45
C LEU A 78 0.30 -9.86 6.49
N LEU A 79 0.85 -8.95 7.31
CA LEU A 79 0.08 -8.20 8.29
C LEU A 79 -1.02 -7.36 7.62
N VAL A 80 -0.72 -6.70 6.49
CA VAL A 80 -1.68 -5.93 5.71
C VAL A 80 -2.81 -6.83 5.21
N LEU A 81 -2.50 -8.00 4.63
CA LEU A 81 -3.52 -8.94 4.14
C LEU A 81 -4.44 -9.46 5.25
N VAL A 82 -3.86 -9.88 6.39
CA VAL A 82 -4.64 -10.34 7.54
C VAL A 82 -5.55 -9.23 8.08
N THR A 83 -5.01 -8.02 8.21
CA THR A 83 -5.76 -6.85 8.70
C THR A 83 -6.85 -6.43 7.73
N LEU A 84 -6.65 -6.54 6.41
CA LEU A 84 -7.68 -6.28 5.39
C LEU A 84 -8.85 -7.26 5.53
N VAL A 85 -8.57 -8.56 5.65
CA VAL A 85 -9.61 -9.57 5.86
C VAL A 85 -10.38 -9.28 7.15
N TRP A 86 -9.68 -8.93 8.22
CA TRP A 86 -10.32 -8.56 9.49
C TRP A 86 -11.17 -7.30 9.36
N ALA A 87 -10.67 -6.26 8.68
CA ALA A 87 -11.42 -5.05 8.41
C ALA A 87 -12.72 -5.38 7.65
N VAL A 88 -12.64 -6.05 6.50
CA VAL A 88 -13.83 -6.41 5.72
C VAL A 88 -14.84 -7.23 6.53
N ARG A 89 -14.39 -8.16 7.38
CA ARG A 89 -15.27 -8.91 8.30
C ARG A 89 -15.90 -7.99 9.36
N ALA A 90 -15.16 -7.04 9.91
CA ALA A 90 -15.68 -6.06 10.85
C ALA A 90 -16.79 -5.19 10.21
N ALA A 91 -16.67 -4.81 8.93
CA ALA A 91 -17.72 -4.14 8.17
C ALA A 91 -19.00 -4.97 8.12
N LYS A 92 -18.86 -6.25 7.73
CA LYS A 92 -19.99 -7.18 7.60
C LYS A 92 -20.73 -7.39 8.92
N ASN A 93 -19.99 -7.40 10.04
CA ASN A 93 -20.54 -7.58 11.38
C ASN A 93 -20.98 -6.25 12.04
N ALA A 94 -21.07 -5.15 11.28
CA ALA A 94 -21.42 -3.82 11.78
C ALA A 94 -20.52 -3.29 12.91
N LEU A 95 -19.28 -3.79 13.03
CA LEU A 95 -18.29 -3.35 14.00
C LEU A 95 -17.54 -2.11 13.48
N VAL A 96 -18.25 -1.00 13.32
CA VAL A 96 -17.78 0.22 12.64
C VAL A 96 -16.52 0.81 13.28
N SER A 97 -16.42 0.81 14.61
CA SER A 97 -15.23 1.32 15.31
C SER A 97 -13.97 0.50 14.96
N ARG A 98 -14.09 -0.84 14.97
CA ARG A 98 -13.02 -1.78 14.63
C ARG A 98 -12.59 -1.66 13.17
N GLN A 99 -13.56 -1.65 12.25
CA GLN A 99 -13.35 -1.35 10.84
C GLN A 99 -12.54 -0.06 10.68
N ARG A 100 -13.02 1.04 11.26
CA ARG A 100 -12.43 2.37 11.10
C ARG A 100 -10.98 2.38 11.56
N THR A 101 -10.69 1.83 12.73
CA THR A 101 -9.33 1.77 13.25
C THR A 101 -8.41 0.98 12.33
N ALA A 102 -8.83 -0.20 11.86
CA ALA A 102 -8.02 -0.98 10.93
C ALA A 102 -7.75 -0.23 9.61
N MET A 103 -8.77 0.40 9.02
CA MET A 103 -8.59 1.16 7.77
C MET A 103 -7.61 2.32 7.94
N ILE A 104 -7.69 3.06 9.06
CA ILE A 104 -6.76 4.15 9.39
C ILE A 104 -5.34 3.61 9.59
N MET A 105 -5.18 2.53 10.35
CA MET A 105 -3.87 1.93 10.63
C MET A 105 -3.21 1.41 9.36
N LEU A 106 -3.99 0.76 8.49
CA LEU A 106 -3.51 0.31 7.17
C LEU A 106 -3.08 1.49 6.29
N TYR A 107 -3.83 2.59 6.29
CA TYR A 107 -3.47 3.78 5.51
C TYR A 107 -2.22 4.47 6.06
N ILE A 108 -2.11 4.69 7.37
CA ILE A 108 -0.98 5.40 7.97
C ILE A 108 0.28 4.52 7.96
N PHE A 109 0.22 3.31 8.53
CA PHE A 109 1.39 2.47 8.72
C PHE A 109 1.68 1.59 7.51
N GLY A 110 0.65 0.94 6.96
CA GLY A 110 0.79 0.00 5.86
C GLY A 110 1.03 0.65 4.50
N LEU A 111 0.70 1.93 4.34
CA LEU A 111 0.82 2.65 3.07
C LEU A 111 1.73 3.87 3.16
N LEU A 112 1.43 4.85 4.02
CA LEU A 112 2.23 6.08 4.09
C LEU A 112 3.61 5.86 4.72
N LEU A 113 3.68 5.23 5.90
CA LEU A 113 4.96 4.97 6.57
C LEU A 113 5.79 3.96 5.79
N ALA A 114 5.16 2.86 5.33
CA ALA A 114 5.82 1.86 4.49
C ALA A 114 6.38 2.45 3.18
N GLY A 115 5.59 3.30 2.51
CA GLY A 115 6.01 4.04 1.33
C GLY A 115 7.17 4.99 1.64
N ALA A 116 7.08 5.75 2.73
CA ALA A 116 8.14 6.66 3.17
C ALA A 116 9.47 5.92 3.46
N CYS A 117 9.41 4.74 4.07
CA CYS A 117 10.59 3.89 4.29
C CYS A 117 11.13 3.26 3.00
N SER A 118 10.31 3.17 1.94
CA SER A 118 10.73 2.66 0.63
C SER A 118 11.40 3.72 -0.24
N PHE A 119 11.21 5.00 0.05
CA PHE A 119 12.04 6.07 -0.54
C PHE A 119 13.43 6.01 0.11
N PRO A 120 14.50 5.66 -0.62
CA PRO A 120 15.83 5.54 -0.04
C PRO A 120 16.32 6.89 0.49
N PRO A 121 17.23 6.92 1.48
CA PRO A 121 17.81 8.15 1.99
C PRO A 121 18.70 8.79 0.91
N VAL A 122 18.15 9.77 0.18
CA VAL A 122 18.80 10.90 -0.55
C VAL A 122 19.86 10.56 -1.62
N ARG A 123 20.50 9.38 -1.63
CA ARG A 123 21.62 9.06 -2.53
C ARG A 123 21.21 8.76 -3.98
N VAL A 124 19.96 8.34 -4.23
CA VAL A 124 19.48 8.06 -5.60
C VAL A 124 19.01 9.34 -6.29
N PHE A 125 18.46 10.30 -5.53
CA PHE A 125 18.10 11.62 -6.06
C PHE A 125 19.33 12.41 -6.52
N HIS A 126 20.48 12.26 -5.86
CA HIS A 126 21.70 12.94 -6.27
C HIS A 126 22.17 12.49 -7.67
N VAL A 127 22.01 11.20 -8.02
CA VAL A 127 22.40 10.68 -9.35
C VAL A 127 21.46 11.16 -10.46
N VAL A 128 20.20 11.46 -10.15
CA VAL A 128 19.21 11.95 -11.12
C VAL A 128 19.31 13.47 -11.33
N PHE A 129 19.77 14.22 -10.34
CA PHE A 129 19.85 15.70 -10.40
C PHE A 129 21.27 16.25 -10.61
N THR A 130 22.32 15.46 -10.40
CA THR A 130 23.71 15.85 -10.70
C THR A 130 24.35 15.01 -11.81
N GLY A 131 23.55 14.30 -12.61
CA GLY A 131 23.97 13.56 -13.80
C GLY A 131 23.51 14.23 -15.07
#